data_AF-X0V574-F1
#
_entry.id   AF-X0V574-F1
#
_cell.length_a   1.000
_cell.length_b   1.000
_cell.length_c   1.000
_cell.angle_alpha   90.00
_cell.angle_beta   90.00
_cell.angle_gamma   90.00
#
_symmetry.space_group_name_H-M   'P 1'
#
loop_
_entity.id
_entity.type
_entity.pdbx_description
1 polymer ?
#
loop_
_entity_poly.entity_id
_entity_poly.type
_entity_poly.pdbx_seq_one_letter_code
_entity_poly.pdbx_strand_id
1 'polypeptide(L)'
;MARFRTEAAKESLLRRVRRQRLNYITILPSLVTILNGVCGFTAIALASKGAVVGNGGFSYHRLQLPYFAMAGYMILLAMIADMLDGRLARMSKTTSSFGGQLDSLCDIISFGVAPAFLMLKVLEYKLAGLAEFNIVVESFLRRFVWVAAAAYISCAAIRLARFNVENEEDESSHMSFIGLPTPAAAGVV
;
A
#
# COMPACT_ATOMS: atom_id res chain seq x y z
N MET A 1 4.07 -30.57 -49.30
CA MET A 1 3.41 -29.29 -48.91
C MET A 1 2.69 -29.33 -47.55
N ALA A 2 2.12 -30.46 -47.09
CA ALA A 2 1.34 -30.50 -45.84
C ALA A 2 2.12 -30.25 -44.53
N ARG A 3 3.39 -30.69 -44.42
CA ARG A 3 4.22 -30.53 -43.20
C ARG A 3 4.60 -29.09 -42.84
N PHE A 4 4.65 -28.18 -43.82
CA PHE A 4 5.00 -26.77 -43.58
C PHE A 4 3.86 -25.99 -42.89
N ARG A 5 2.60 -26.41 -43.10
CA ARG A 5 1.43 -25.74 -42.53
C ARG A 5 1.24 -26.06 -41.03
N THR A 6 1.67 -27.24 -40.60
CA THR A 6 1.59 -27.70 -39.20
C THR A 6 2.62 -27.04 -38.28
N GLU A 7 3.82 -26.72 -38.78
CA GLU A 7 4.86 -26.03 -38.00
C GLU A 7 4.50 -24.56 -37.76
N ALA A 8 3.98 -23.86 -38.78
CA ALA A 8 3.47 -22.49 -38.63
C ALA A 8 2.28 -22.39 -37.65
N ALA A 9 1.40 -23.40 -37.62
CA ALA A 9 0.30 -23.49 -36.68
C ALA A 9 0.80 -23.73 -35.23
N LYS A 10 1.82 -24.58 -35.04
CA LYS A 10 2.46 -24.79 -33.73
C LYS A 10 3.18 -23.53 -33.22
N GLU A 11 3.94 -22.85 -34.07
CA GLU A 11 4.63 -21.61 -33.68
C GLU A 11 3.64 -20.51 -33.29
N SER A 12 2.54 -20.34 -34.04
CA SER A 12 1.51 -19.36 -33.72
C SER A 12 0.78 -19.68 -32.41
N LEU A 13 0.47 -20.96 -32.15
CA LEU A 13 -0.09 -21.42 -30.87
C LEU A 13 0.88 -21.19 -29.70
N LEU A 14 2.15 -21.56 -29.86
CA LEU A 14 3.19 -21.33 -28.85
C LEU A 14 3.39 -19.84 -28.58
N ARG A 15 3.39 -18.98 -29.61
CA ARG A 15 3.42 -17.52 -29.44
C ARG A 15 2.18 -17.02 -28.70
N ARG A 16 0.98 -17.55 -28.98
CA ARG A 16 -0.27 -17.19 -28.31
C ARG A 16 -0.26 -17.57 -26.83
N VAL A 17 0.17 -18.80 -26.50
CA VAL A 17 0.31 -19.29 -25.13
C VAL A 17 1.39 -18.53 -24.36
N ARG A 18 2.53 -18.22 -25.00
CA ARG A 18 3.61 -17.43 -24.40
C ARG A 18 3.16 -15.98 -24.14
N ARG A 19 2.39 -15.38 -25.04
CA ARG A 19 1.77 -14.05 -24.88
C ARG A 19 0.70 -14.01 -23.78
N GLN A 20 -0.11 -15.06 -23.66
CA GLN A 20 -1.07 -15.20 -22.55
C GLN A 20 -0.37 -15.38 -21.20
N ARG A 21 0.71 -16.18 -21.12
CA ARG A 21 1.54 -16.29 -19.91
C ARG A 21 2.24 -14.99 -19.53
N LEU A 22 2.71 -14.22 -20.51
CA LEU A 22 3.28 -12.88 -20.29
C LEU A 22 2.23 -11.92 -19.71
N ASN A 23 1.02 -11.87 -20.28
CA ASN A 23 -0.05 -11.03 -19.75
C ASN A 23 -0.45 -11.41 -18.31
N TYR A 24 -0.47 -12.69 -17.98
CA TYR A 24 -0.82 -13.15 -16.62
C TYR A 24 0.25 -12.76 -15.58
N ILE A 25 1.54 -12.79 -15.95
CA ILE A 25 2.64 -12.36 -15.07
C ILE A 25 2.64 -10.83 -14.88
N THR A 26 2.24 -10.06 -15.89
CA THR A 26 2.15 -8.58 -15.80
C THR A 26 0.96 -8.08 -14.97
N ILE A 27 -0.13 -8.85 -14.84
CA ILE A 27 -1.32 -8.47 -14.06
C ILE A 27 -1.17 -8.84 -12.56
N LEU A 28 -0.26 -9.76 -12.26
CA LEU A 28 0.00 -10.28 -10.91
C LEU A 28 0.35 -9.18 -9.89
N PRO A 29 1.26 -8.22 -10.19
CA PRO A 29 1.56 -7.09 -9.31
C PRO A 29 0.29 -6.29 -8.96
N SER A 30 -0.43 -5.80 -9.97
CA SER A 30 -1.64 -4.99 -9.80
C SER A 30 -2.74 -5.67 -8.96
N LEU A 31 -2.84 -6.99 -8.98
CA LEU A 31 -3.78 -7.73 -8.12
C LEU A 31 -3.36 -7.72 -6.65
N VAL A 32 -2.05 -7.80 -6.37
CA VAL A 32 -1.51 -7.71 -5.01
C VAL A 32 -1.66 -6.27 -4.49
N THR A 33 -1.48 -5.26 -5.35
CA THR A 33 -1.76 -3.86 -5.02
C THR A 33 -3.20 -3.65 -4.56
N ILE A 34 -4.16 -4.19 -5.32
CA ILE A 34 -5.58 -4.09 -4.98
C ILE A 34 -5.87 -4.79 -3.66
N LEU A 35 -5.21 -5.94 -3.40
CA LEU A 35 -5.32 -6.63 -2.13
C LEU A 35 -4.80 -5.78 -0.96
N ASN A 36 -3.65 -5.10 -1.14
CA ASN A 36 -3.14 -4.12 -0.17
C ASN A 36 -4.21 -3.04 0.11
N GLY A 37 -4.76 -2.39 -0.92
CA GLY A 37 -5.80 -1.38 -0.75
C GLY A 37 -7.07 -1.91 -0.06
N VAL A 38 -7.49 -3.14 -0.34
CA VAL A 38 -8.61 -3.80 0.35
C VAL A 38 -8.28 -4.02 1.82
N CYS A 39 -7.07 -4.45 2.15
CA CYS A 39 -6.61 -4.58 3.54
C CYS A 39 -6.64 -3.22 4.27
N GLY A 40 -6.15 -2.14 3.64
CA GLY A 40 -6.25 -0.79 4.18
C GLY A 40 -7.69 -0.33 4.43
N PHE A 41 -8.59 -0.56 3.47
CA PHE A 41 -10.03 -0.24 3.61
C PHE A 41 -10.68 -1.06 4.74
N THR A 42 -10.39 -2.36 4.83
CA THR A 42 -10.92 -3.20 5.92
C THR A 42 -10.41 -2.75 7.29
N ALA A 43 -9.17 -2.28 7.39
CA ALA A 43 -8.64 -1.69 8.63
C ALA A 43 -9.44 -0.46 9.06
N ILE A 44 -9.78 0.45 8.13
CA ILE A 44 -10.61 1.63 8.38
C ILE A 44 -12.01 1.22 8.85
N ALA A 45 -12.62 0.23 8.18
CA ALA A 45 -13.94 -0.27 8.55
C ALA A 45 -13.95 -0.91 9.95
N LEU A 46 -12.91 -1.67 10.30
CA LEU A 46 -12.73 -2.25 11.63
C LEU A 46 -12.47 -1.18 12.69
N ALA A 47 -11.66 -0.16 12.41
CA ALA A 47 -11.43 0.97 13.30
C ALA A 47 -12.71 1.74 13.60
N SER A 48 -13.57 1.93 12.59
CA SER A 48 -14.89 2.57 12.76
C SER A 48 -15.81 1.74 13.66
N LYS A 49 -15.85 0.41 13.46
CA LYS A 49 -16.63 -0.49 14.33
C LYS A 49 -16.09 -0.57 15.75
N GLY A 50 -14.77 -0.51 15.94
CA GLY A 50 -14.15 -0.49 17.27
C GLY A 50 -14.58 0.69 18.13
N ALA A 51 -14.81 1.85 17.51
CA ALA A 51 -15.33 3.02 18.22
C ALA A 51 -16.78 2.84 18.71
N VAL A 52 -17.59 2.02 18.04
CA VAL A 52 -19.01 1.80 18.37
C VAL A 52 -19.22 0.61 19.31
N VAL A 53 -18.48 -0.49 19.10
CA VAL A 53 -18.66 -1.75 19.84
C VAL A 53 -17.74 -1.84 21.08
N GLY A 54 -16.78 -0.91 21.24
CA GLY A 54 -15.89 -0.85 22.40
C GLY A 54 -15.03 -2.10 22.56
N ASN A 55 -15.16 -2.79 23.71
CA ASN A 55 -14.43 -4.04 24.01
C ASN A 55 -14.92 -5.27 23.23
N GLY A 56 -15.88 -5.12 22.31
CA GLY A 56 -16.22 -6.20 21.39
C GLY A 56 -14.98 -6.70 20.66
N GLY A 57 -14.76 -8.01 20.71
CA GLY A 57 -13.66 -8.66 20.02
C GLY A 57 -14.13 -9.21 18.66
N PHE A 58 -13.32 -9.03 17.64
CA PHE A 58 -13.46 -9.82 16.43
C PHE A 58 -13.04 -11.25 16.78
N SER A 59 -13.99 -12.20 16.71
CA SER A 59 -13.76 -13.59 17.08
C SER A 59 -13.59 -14.45 15.83
N TYR A 60 -12.34 -14.83 15.54
CA TYR A 60 -12.02 -15.79 14.48
C TYR A 60 -11.19 -16.95 15.03
N HIS A 61 -11.67 -18.17 14.83
CA HIS A 61 -10.95 -19.44 15.05
C HIS A 61 -10.13 -19.58 16.36
N ARG A 62 -10.62 -19.03 17.48
CA ARG A 62 -10.01 -18.95 18.84
C ARG A 62 -9.24 -17.67 19.20
N LEU A 63 -9.05 -16.73 18.28
CA LEU A 63 -8.40 -15.47 18.58
C LEU A 63 -9.47 -14.40 18.86
N GLN A 64 -9.48 -13.87 20.09
CA GLN A 64 -10.31 -12.73 20.48
C GLN A 64 -9.41 -11.50 20.56
N LEU A 65 -9.48 -10.64 19.55
CA LEU A 65 -8.75 -9.37 19.53
C LEU A 65 -9.73 -8.20 19.50
N PRO A 66 -9.43 -7.08 20.19
CA PRO A 66 -10.23 -5.88 20.06
C PRO A 66 -10.18 -5.40 18.61
N TYR A 67 -11.27 -4.80 18.13
CA TYR A 67 -11.37 -4.28 16.76
C TYR A 67 -10.20 -3.35 16.38
N PHE A 68 -9.70 -2.55 17.33
CA PHE A 68 -8.54 -1.68 17.14
C PHE A 68 -7.24 -2.47 16.88
N ALA A 69 -7.02 -3.60 17.57
CA ALA A 69 -5.85 -4.44 17.33
C ALA A 69 -5.96 -5.13 15.96
N MET A 70 -7.16 -5.60 15.60
CA MET A 70 -7.40 -6.20 14.29
C MET A 70 -7.16 -5.21 13.14
N ALA A 71 -7.58 -3.95 13.30
CA ALA A 71 -7.27 -2.88 12.35
C ALA A 71 -5.75 -2.67 12.20
N GLY A 72 -5.00 -2.68 13.31
CA GLY A 72 -3.54 -2.66 13.28
C GLY A 72 -2.92 -3.85 12.53
N TYR A 73 -3.42 -5.07 12.78
CA TYR A 73 -2.97 -6.26 12.04
C TYR A 73 -3.28 -6.20 10.55
N MET A 74 -4.42 -5.62 10.16
CA MET A 74 -4.74 -5.41 8.74
C MET A 74 -3.79 -4.42 8.07
N ILE A 75 -3.35 -3.36 8.77
CA ILE A 75 -2.32 -2.43 8.27
C ILE A 75 -0.97 -3.15 8.12
N LEU A 76 -0.60 -4.02 9.07
CA LEU A 76 0.62 -4.82 8.94
C LEU A 76 0.53 -5.82 7.79
N LEU A 77 -0.64 -6.42 7.56
CA LEU A 77 -0.85 -7.34 6.44
C LEU A 77 -0.81 -6.61 5.10
N ALA A 78 -1.36 -5.40 5.03
CA ALA A 78 -1.19 -4.48 3.90
C ALA A 78 0.30 -4.18 3.63
N MET A 79 1.12 -3.95 4.67
CA MET A 79 2.57 -3.75 4.54
C MET A 79 3.31 -4.95 3.95
N ILE A 80 2.91 -6.15 4.35
CA ILE A 80 3.48 -7.37 3.77
C ILE A 80 3.06 -7.53 2.32
N ALA A 81 1.80 -7.24 1.98
CA ALA A 81 1.29 -7.31 0.62
C ALA A 81 2.00 -6.31 -0.31
N ASP A 82 2.19 -5.06 0.14
CA ASP A 82 2.96 -4.02 -0.56
C ASP A 82 4.41 -4.46 -0.84
N MET A 83 5.10 -4.96 0.18
CA MET A 83 6.48 -5.44 0.02
C MET A 83 6.59 -6.65 -0.93
N LEU A 84 5.54 -7.47 -1.01
CA LEU A 84 5.46 -8.57 -1.99
C LEU A 84 5.19 -8.04 -3.39
N ASP A 85 4.33 -7.04 -3.55
CA ASP A 85 4.02 -6.43 -4.84
C ASP A 85 5.25 -5.76 -5.46
N GLY A 86 5.98 -4.94 -4.69
CA GLY A 86 7.24 -4.33 -5.15
C GLY A 86 8.32 -5.36 -5.52
N ARG A 87 8.28 -6.58 -4.96
CA ARG A 87 9.15 -7.69 -5.40
C ARG A 87 8.64 -8.36 -6.68
N LEU A 88 7.33 -8.55 -6.83
CA LEU A 88 6.71 -9.12 -8.02
C LEU A 88 6.80 -8.20 -9.24
N ALA A 89 6.69 -6.89 -9.03
CA ALA A 89 6.90 -5.85 -10.03
C ALA A 89 8.31 -5.92 -10.63
N ARG A 90 9.35 -5.99 -9.77
CA ARG A 90 10.76 -6.15 -10.21
C ARG A 90 11.00 -7.48 -10.94
N MET A 91 10.36 -8.56 -10.52
CA MET A 91 10.49 -9.86 -11.19
C MET A 91 9.80 -9.89 -12.56
N SER A 92 8.77 -9.07 -12.77
CA SER A 92 7.95 -9.09 -13.99
C SER A 92 8.55 -8.29 -15.16
N LYS A 93 9.66 -7.55 -14.96
CA LYS A 93 10.46 -6.81 -15.98
C LYS A 93 9.66 -5.94 -16.97
N THR A 94 8.38 -5.73 -16.69
CA THR A 94 7.38 -5.01 -17.49
C THR A 94 6.39 -4.41 -16.50
N THR A 95 6.88 -3.51 -15.66
CA THR A 95 6.02 -2.64 -14.86
C THR A 95 5.30 -1.69 -15.81
N SER A 96 3.97 -1.73 -15.81
CA SER A 96 3.19 -0.72 -16.53
C SER A 96 3.16 0.54 -15.67
N SER A 97 3.32 1.73 -16.26
CA SER A 97 3.18 3.02 -15.55
C SER A 97 1.84 3.11 -14.78
N PHE A 98 0.79 2.47 -15.28
CA PHE A 98 -0.49 2.36 -14.59
C PHE A 98 -0.39 1.58 -13.25
N GLY A 99 0.39 0.51 -13.21
CA GLY A 99 0.59 -0.29 -12.01
C GLY A 99 1.33 0.47 -10.90
N GLY A 100 2.37 1.24 -11.25
CA GLY A 100 3.08 2.09 -10.30
C GLY A 100 2.22 3.23 -9.72
N GLN A 101 1.36 3.82 -10.55
CA GLN A 101 0.38 4.81 -10.07
C GLN A 101 -0.68 4.18 -9.16
N LEU A 102 -1.16 2.98 -9.50
CA LEU A 102 -2.10 2.24 -8.67
C LEU A 102 -1.49 1.89 -7.30
N ASP A 103 -0.22 1.50 -7.27
CA ASP A 103 0.57 1.19 -6.07
C ASP A 103 0.61 2.38 -5.11
N SER A 104 1.01 3.54 -5.64
CA SER A 104 1.04 4.80 -4.88
C SER A 104 -0.34 5.18 -4.30
N LEU A 105 -1.44 4.92 -5.03
CA LEU A 105 -2.79 5.20 -4.54
C LEU A 105 -3.20 4.25 -3.41
N CYS A 106 -2.94 2.96 -3.56
CA CYS A 106 -3.25 1.95 -2.54
C CYS A 106 -2.40 2.15 -1.28
N ASP A 107 -1.15 2.55 -1.41
CA ASP A 107 -0.25 2.84 -0.29
C ASP A 107 -0.67 4.05 0.53
N ILE A 108 -1.17 5.12 -0.12
CA ILE A 108 -1.73 6.26 0.61
C ILE A 108 -2.92 5.82 1.46
N ILE A 109 -3.77 4.91 0.95
CA ILE A 109 -4.92 4.39 1.69
C ILE A 109 -4.47 3.52 2.87
N SER A 110 -3.57 2.56 2.62
CA SER A 110 -3.13 1.58 3.61
C SER A 110 -2.19 2.13 4.67
N PHE A 111 -1.28 3.04 4.31
CA PHE A 111 -0.26 3.57 5.23
C PHE A 111 -0.44 5.04 5.58
N GLY A 112 -1.22 5.80 4.82
CA GLY A 112 -1.57 7.18 5.16
C GLY A 112 -2.88 7.25 5.91
N VAL A 113 -3.97 6.89 5.22
CA VAL A 113 -5.34 7.10 5.69
C VAL A 113 -5.72 6.12 6.80
N ALA A 114 -5.42 4.82 6.64
CA ALA A 114 -5.83 3.82 7.63
C ALA A 114 -5.21 4.03 9.03
N PRO A 115 -3.90 4.31 9.18
CA PRO A 115 -3.31 4.59 10.49
C PRO A 115 -3.80 5.92 11.08
N ALA A 116 -3.95 6.96 10.26
CA ALA A 116 -4.47 8.26 10.70
C ALA A 116 -5.91 8.15 11.23
N PHE A 117 -6.76 7.40 10.54
CA PHE A 117 -8.12 7.15 10.96
C PHE A 117 -8.18 6.27 12.22
N LEU A 118 -7.33 5.25 12.31
CA LEU A 118 -7.22 4.41 13.51
C LEU A 118 -6.84 5.24 14.73
N MET A 119 -5.86 6.14 14.61
CA MET A 119 -5.44 7.04 15.68
C MET A 119 -6.59 7.95 16.15
N LEU A 120 -7.34 8.54 15.21
CA LEU A 120 -8.50 9.37 15.52
C LEU A 120 -9.56 8.60 16.33
N LYS A 121 -9.90 7.37 15.89
CA LYS A 121 -10.92 6.55 16.55
C LYS A 121 -10.49 6.01 17.91
N VAL A 122 -9.22 5.63 18.06
CA VAL A 122 -8.68 5.22 19.37
C VAL A 122 -8.72 6.39 20.36
N LEU A 123 -8.39 7.59 19.91
CA LEU A 123 -8.42 8.77 20.78
C LEU A 123 -9.84 9.16 21.16
N GLU A 124 -10.78 9.17 20.22
CA GLU A 124 -12.21 9.40 20.49
C GLU A 124 -12.74 8.42 21.54
N TYR A 125 -12.41 7.13 21.40
CA TYR A 125 -12.81 6.10 22.37
C TYR A 125 -12.21 6.32 23.76
N LYS A 126 -10.91 6.64 23.84
CA LYS A 126 -10.23 6.89 25.13
C LYS A 126 -10.75 8.17 25.81
N LEU A 127 -11.02 9.22 25.03
CA LEU A 127 -11.55 10.48 25.56
C LEU A 127 -12.99 10.33 26.06
N ALA A 128 -13.83 9.54 25.37
CA ALA A 128 -15.18 9.25 25.84
C ALA A 128 -15.21 8.62 27.25
N GLY A 129 -14.20 7.82 27.60
CA GLY A 129 -14.07 7.25 28.95
C GLY A 129 -13.51 8.20 30.03
N LEU A 130 -12.97 9.37 29.64
CA LEU A 130 -12.35 10.37 30.53
C LEU A 130 -13.16 11.68 30.57
N ALA A 131 -14.29 11.75 29.87
CA ALA A 131 -15.07 12.96 29.62
C ALA A 131 -15.67 13.62 30.88
N GLU A 132 -15.64 12.94 32.03
CA GLU A 132 -16.16 13.51 33.29
C GLU A 132 -15.31 14.65 33.85
N PHE A 133 -14.04 14.81 33.43
CA PHE A 133 -13.13 15.75 34.09
C PHE A 133 -13.03 17.15 33.44
N ASN A 134 -13.03 17.29 32.11
CA ASN A 134 -12.82 18.61 31.45
C ASN A 134 -13.25 18.66 29.95
N ILE A 135 -14.47 19.14 29.67
CA ILE A 135 -15.05 19.26 28.31
C ILE A 135 -14.23 20.17 27.38
N VAL A 136 -13.62 21.22 27.92
CA VAL A 136 -12.83 22.19 27.15
C VAL A 136 -11.58 21.51 26.58
N VAL A 137 -10.86 20.75 27.41
CA VAL A 137 -9.62 20.06 27.02
C VAL A 137 -9.90 19.00 25.93
N GLU A 138 -11.01 18.28 26.03
CA GLU A 138 -11.44 17.30 25.02
C GLU A 138 -11.60 17.95 23.63
N SER A 139 -12.27 19.10 23.59
CA SER A 139 -12.52 19.82 22.33
C SER A 139 -11.24 20.31 21.67
N PHE A 140 -10.27 20.79 22.46
CA PHE A 140 -8.96 21.19 21.95
C PHE A 140 -8.15 20.00 21.44
N LEU A 141 -8.09 18.90 22.20
CA LEU A 141 -7.37 17.68 21.78
C LEU A 141 -7.95 17.10 20.49
N ARG A 142 -9.29 17.02 20.37
CA ARG A 142 -9.94 16.48 19.18
C ARG A 142 -9.58 17.29 17.93
N ARG A 143 -9.58 18.62 18.03
CA ARG A 143 -9.16 19.51 16.93
C ARG A 143 -7.69 19.34 16.61
N PHE A 144 -6.83 19.29 17.62
CA PHE A 144 -5.39 19.12 17.44
C PHE A 144 -5.05 17.80 16.73
N VAL A 145 -5.68 16.69 17.15
CA VAL A 145 -5.42 15.38 16.55
C VAL A 145 -5.98 15.28 15.13
N TRP A 146 -7.10 15.94 14.84
CA TRP A 146 -7.59 16.05 13.46
C TRP A 146 -6.56 16.77 12.56
N VAL A 147 -6.01 17.89 13.02
CA VAL A 147 -4.95 18.61 12.28
C VAL A 147 -3.69 17.77 12.14
N ALA A 148 -3.27 17.08 13.21
CA ALA A 148 -2.11 16.18 13.17
C ALA A 148 -2.31 15.03 12.18
N ALA A 149 -3.51 14.43 12.14
CA ALA A 149 -3.87 13.39 11.18
C ALA A 149 -3.87 13.91 9.73
N ALA A 150 -4.41 15.10 9.50
CA ALA A 150 -4.38 15.74 8.18
C ALA A 150 -2.94 16.05 7.72
N ALA A 151 -2.10 16.54 8.63
CA ALA A 151 -0.68 16.79 8.37
C ALA A 151 0.09 15.49 8.08
N TYR A 152 -0.20 14.41 8.82
CA TYR A 152 0.39 13.09 8.57
C TYR A 152 0.04 12.55 7.19
N ILE A 153 -1.23 12.58 6.79
CA ILE A 153 -1.67 12.13 5.47
C ILE A 153 -1.01 12.99 4.37
N SER A 154 -0.96 14.30 4.56
CA SER A 154 -0.31 15.23 3.62
C SER A 154 1.18 14.91 3.44
N CYS A 155 1.88 14.68 4.55
CA CYS A 155 3.30 14.30 4.53
C CYS A 155 3.52 12.95 3.82
N ALA A 156 2.67 11.96 4.12
CA ALA A 156 2.72 10.66 3.46
C ALA A 156 2.49 10.77 1.95
N ALA A 157 1.50 11.57 1.53
CA ALA A 157 1.21 11.82 0.11
C ALA A 157 2.39 12.50 -0.61
N ILE A 158 3.01 13.51 -0.01
CA ILE A 158 4.21 14.17 -0.58
C ILE A 158 5.37 13.20 -0.70
N ARG A 159 5.59 12.35 0.32
CA ARG A 159 6.64 11.33 0.30
C ARG A 159 6.45 10.35 -0.87
N LEU A 160 5.23 9.88 -1.09
CA LEU A 160 4.91 8.97 -2.18
C LEU A 160 4.99 9.66 -3.55
N ALA A 161 4.48 10.88 -3.67
CA ALA A 161 4.59 11.65 -4.90
C ALA A 161 6.05 11.86 -5.33
N ARG A 162 6.95 12.15 -4.38
CA ARG A 162 8.40 12.24 -4.66
C ARG A 162 8.97 10.91 -5.14
N PHE A 163 8.57 9.80 -4.53
CA PHE A 163 9.01 8.47 -4.95
C PHE A 163 8.48 8.11 -6.35
N ASN A 164 7.24 8.47 -6.68
CA ASN A 164 6.68 8.21 -8.02
C ASN A 164 7.42 9.01 -9.11
N VAL A 165 7.77 10.28 -8.84
CA VAL A 165 8.54 11.11 -9.78
C VAL A 165 9.96 10.56 -10.00
N GLU A 166 10.65 10.16 -8.94
CA GLU A 166 12.01 9.60 -9.04
C GLU A 166 12.04 8.28 -9.86
N ASN A 167 11.02 7.42 -9.70
CA ASN A 167 10.95 6.17 -10.47
C ASN A 167 10.57 6.38 -11.96
N GLU A 168 9.80 7.42 -12.30
CA GLU A 168 9.48 7.74 -13.71
C GLU A 168 10.73 8.24 -14.48
N GLU A 169 11.67 8.89 -13.80
CA GLU A 169 12.96 9.29 -14.37
C GLU A 169 13.90 8.08 -14.63
N ASP A 170 13.73 6.98 -13.90
CA ASP A 170 14.54 5.76 -14.01
C ASP A 170 14.09 4.84 -15.17
N GLU A 171 12.81 4.86 -15.58
CA GLU A 171 12.34 4.15 -16.80
C GLU A 171 12.68 4.91 -18.11
N SER A 172 13.00 6.21 -18.03
CA SER A 172 13.23 7.08 -19.19
C SER A 172 14.69 7.48 -19.45
N SER A 173 15.64 7.05 -18.63
CA SER A 173 17.05 7.48 -18.73
C SER A 173 18.06 6.35 -18.97
N HIS A 174 17.84 5.56 -20.03
CA HIS A 174 19.01 5.11 -20.78
C HIS A 174 19.63 6.34 -21.45
N MET A 175 20.84 6.71 -21.00
CA MET A 175 21.73 7.77 -21.52
C MET A 175 21.67 9.12 -20.77
N SER A 176 22.21 9.18 -19.54
CA SER A 176 23.32 10.09 -19.23
C SER A 176 23.71 9.94 -17.76
N PHE A 177 24.82 9.22 -17.50
CA PHE A 177 25.54 9.35 -16.25
C PHE A 177 26.09 10.78 -16.15
N ILE A 178 25.50 11.65 -15.33
CA ILE A 178 26.15 12.86 -14.83
C ILE A 178 25.82 13.00 -13.34
N GLY A 179 26.67 12.40 -12.52
CA GLY A 179 26.68 12.55 -11.08
C GLY A 179 27.90 11.83 -10.52
N LEU A 180 28.76 12.55 -9.81
CA LEU A 180 30.05 12.05 -9.32
C LEU A 180 29.85 10.78 -8.47
N PRO A 181 30.65 9.72 -8.67
CA PRO A 181 30.51 8.47 -7.92
C PRO A 181 30.80 8.71 -6.43
N THR A 182 29.74 8.86 -5.65
CA THR A 182 29.75 8.83 -4.18
C THR A 182 30.39 7.55 -3.60
N PRO A 183 30.46 6.39 -4.29
CA PRO A 183 31.23 5.24 -3.80
C PRO A 183 32.74 5.51 -3.64
N ALA A 184 33.33 6.43 -4.40
CA ALA A 184 34.75 6.76 -4.27
C ALA A 184 35.05 7.66 -3.06
N ALA A 185 34.09 8.51 -2.66
CA ALA A 185 34.19 9.33 -1.45
C ALA A 185 34.02 8.50 -0.16
N ALA A 186 33.23 7.43 -0.21
CA ALA A 186 33.04 6.53 0.93
C ALA A 186 34.23 5.61 1.21
N GLY A 187 35.18 5.46 0.27
CA GLY A 187 36.38 4.63 0.45
C GLY A 187 37.55 5.32 1.15
N VAL A 188 37.43 6.60 1.50
CA VAL A 188 38.48 7.41 2.14
C VAL A 188 38.23 7.59 3.65
N VAL A 189 37.04 7.22 4.14
CA VAL A 189 36.68 7.27 5.57
C VAL A 189 36.71 5.87 6.18
#